data_AF-T1GGX9-F1
#
_entry.id   AF-T1GGX9-F1
#
_cell.length_a   1.000
_cell.length_b   1.000
_cell.length_c   1.000
_cell.angle_alpha   90.00
_cell.angle_beta   90.00
_cell.angle_gamma   90.00
#
_symmetry.space_group_name_H-M   'P 1'
#
loop_
_entity.id
_entity.type
_entity.pdbx_description
1 polymer ?
#
loop_
_entity_poly.entity_id
_entity_poly.type
_entity_poly.pdbx_seq_one_letter_code
_entity_poly.pdbx_strand_id
1 'polypeptide(L)'
;MRYILPVAVKFLLKGNKEISKSLASCLSLASIEYAFLLSPHTQVILDAIDKGNYGLCRVLPQIYEVSPDVITEKIPKLVVLVAKCESQEKLALLQLFACVANKKPTALESSVPILCEYLTDPVCASGTMQILLKLAETRPNLIVKYFDKIKDSTTETLTTIAVAAQILATAGKISKDKAQYALDFVLEHLPHADRTSQTILLHEATKLCSSYPALFTDRVLQCVRQKNLLRF
;
A
#
# COMPACT_ATOMS: atom_id res chain seq x y z
N MET A 1 24.78 -23.66 -1.00
CA MET A 1 24.00 -22.45 -1.38
C MET A 1 24.80 -21.15 -1.48
N ARG A 2 25.84 -20.89 -0.65
CA ARG A 2 26.66 -19.64 -0.75
C ARG A 2 27.38 -19.41 -2.11
N TYR A 3 27.75 -20.48 -2.82
CA TYR A 3 28.44 -20.39 -4.11
C TYR A 3 27.50 -20.18 -5.32
N ILE A 4 26.19 -20.39 -5.16
CA ILE A 4 25.23 -20.35 -6.28
C ILE A 4 24.79 -18.91 -6.57
N LEU A 5 24.76 -18.04 -5.57
CA LEU A 5 24.32 -16.64 -5.69
C LEU A 5 25.20 -15.78 -6.63
N PRO A 6 26.54 -15.77 -6.52
CA PRO A 6 27.39 -15.00 -7.44
C PRO A 6 27.32 -15.54 -8.87
N VAL A 7 27.15 -16.85 -9.00
CA VAL A 7 27.00 -17.55 -10.28
C VAL A 7 25.65 -17.20 -10.90
N ALA A 8 24.58 -17.24 -10.12
CA ALA A 8 23.23 -16.83 -10.53
C ALA A 8 23.20 -15.38 -11.00
N VAL A 9 23.81 -14.45 -10.26
CA VAL A 9 23.89 -13.03 -10.66
C VAL A 9 24.67 -12.86 -11.96
N LYS A 10 25.75 -13.62 -12.18
CA LYS A 10 26.48 -13.63 -13.46
C LYS A 10 25.66 -14.24 -14.61
N PHE A 11 24.81 -15.24 -14.33
CA PHE A 11 23.94 -15.85 -15.33
C PHE A 11 22.73 -14.99 -15.69
N LEU A 12 22.23 -14.14 -14.76
CA LEU A 12 21.21 -13.13 -15.06
C LEU A 12 21.68 -12.16 -16.16
N LEU A 13 22.97 -11.85 -16.22
CA LEU A 13 23.56 -10.96 -17.22
C LEU A 13 23.83 -11.64 -18.58
N LYS A 14 23.81 -12.99 -18.65
CA LYS A 14 24.25 -13.76 -19.84
C LYS A 14 23.14 -14.12 -20.85
N GLY A 15 21.92 -13.62 -20.67
CA GLY A 15 21.00 -13.39 -21.80
C GLY A 15 19.99 -14.47 -22.17
N ASN A 16 19.86 -15.59 -21.44
CA ASN A 16 18.75 -16.52 -21.67
C ASN A 16 17.52 -16.14 -20.83
N LYS A 17 16.44 -15.69 -21.48
CA LYS A 17 15.20 -15.18 -20.84
C LYS A 17 14.48 -16.22 -19.98
N GLU A 18 14.49 -17.50 -20.38
CA GLU A 18 13.81 -18.56 -19.63
C GLU A 18 14.60 -18.95 -18.39
N ILE A 19 15.92 -19.07 -18.53
CA ILE A 19 16.82 -19.31 -17.40
C ILE A 19 16.78 -18.12 -16.44
N SER A 20 16.74 -16.88 -16.94
CA SER A 20 16.67 -15.69 -16.10
C SER A 20 15.34 -15.61 -15.32
N LYS A 21 14.23 -16.09 -15.88
CA LYS A 21 12.91 -16.14 -15.21
C LYS A 21 12.87 -17.23 -14.13
N SER A 22 13.38 -18.42 -14.44
CA SER A 22 13.51 -19.51 -13.46
C SER A 22 14.45 -19.12 -12.31
N LEU A 23 15.57 -18.48 -12.65
CA LEU A 23 16.55 -18.00 -11.69
C LEU A 23 16.02 -16.85 -10.84
N ALA A 24 15.24 -15.92 -11.41
CA ALA A 24 14.55 -14.89 -10.63
C ALA A 24 13.59 -15.50 -9.61
N SER A 25 12.88 -16.58 -9.96
CA SER A 25 12.03 -17.33 -9.03
C SER A 25 12.86 -18.00 -7.92
N CYS A 26 13.97 -18.66 -8.25
CA CYS A 26 14.87 -19.25 -7.25
C CYS A 26 15.49 -18.19 -6.34
N LEU A 27 15.86 -17.03 -6.89
CA LEU A 27 16.40 -15.90 -6.14
C LEU A 27 15.34 -15.26 -5.24
N SER A 28 14.08 -15.19 -5.66
CA SER A 28 12.97 -14.73 -4.80
C SER A 28 12.85 -15.60 -3.56
N LEU A 29 12.94 -16.93 -3.71
CA LEU A 29 12.94 -17.84 -2.56
C LEU A 29 14.21 -17.70 -1.71
N ALA A 30 15.38 -17.67 -2.35
CA ALA A 30 16.66 -17.54 -1.65
C ALA A 30 16.80 -16.19 -0.92
N SER A 31 16.13 -15.14 -1.40
CA SER A 31 16.21 -13.80 -0.79
C SER A 31 15.59 -13.71 0.59
N ILE A 32 14.68 -14.62 0.93
CA ILE A 32 14.06 -14.69 2.26
C ILE A 32 15.12 -15.01 3.33
N GLU A 33 16.06 -15.91 3.04
CA GLU A 33 17.11 -16.31 3.99
C GLU A 33 18.46 -15.60 3.75
N TYR A 34 18.70 -15.14 2.52
CA TYR A 34 20.01 -14.66 2.08
C TYR A 34 20.01 -13.24 1.49
N ALA A 35 19.04 -12.40 1.87
CA ALA A 35 18.98 -10.99 1.44
C ALA A 35 20.31 -10.23 1.60
N PHE A 36 21.06 -10.53 2.66
CA PHE A 36 22.37 -9.91 2.93
C PHE A 36 23.44 -10.20 1.86
N LEU A 37 23.37 -11.35 1.18
CA LEU A 37 24.27 -11.69 0.07
C LEU A 37 23.90 -10.97 -1.23
N LEU A 38 22.66 -10.50 -1.34
CA LEU A 38 22.13 -9.80 -2.51
C LEU A 38 22.33 -8.28 -2.44
N SER A 39 22.47 -7.73 -1.23
CA SER A 39 22.77 -6.31 -0.96
C SER A 39 23.86 -5.70 -1.87
N PRO A 40 25.06 -6.29 -2.02
CA PRO A 40 26.10 -5.73 -2.90
C PRO A 40 25.75 -5.80 -4.40
N HIS A 41 24.77 -6.60 -4.79
CA HIS A 41 24.34 -6.78 -6.17
C HIS A 41 23.03 -6.06 -6.50
N THR A 42 22.51 -5.22 -5.60
CA THR A 42 21.24 -4.49 -5.77
C THR A 42 21.20 -3.68 -7.07
N GLN A 43 22.29 -3.01 -7.44
CA GLN A 43 22.35 -2.23 -8.69
C GLN A 43 22.22 -3.12 -9.94
N VAL A 44 22.82 -4.31 -9.92
CA VAL A 44 22.75 -5.28 -11.03
C VAL A 44 21.33 -5.83 -11.16
N ILE A 45 20.66 -6.06 -10.03
CA ILE A 45 19.27 -6.51 -10.00
C ILE A 45 18.34 -5.42 -10.56
N LEU A 46 18.55 -4.17 -10.18
CA LEU A 46 17.79 -3.03 -10.72
C LEU A 46 18.00 -2.85 -12.23
N ASP A 47 19.24 -2.96 -12.71
CA ASP A 47 19.54 -2.92 -14.15
C ASP A 47 18.88 -4.09 -14.92
N ALA A 48 18.83 -5.28 -14.32
CA ALA A 48 18.12 -6.41 -14.91
C ALA A 48 16.60 -6.22 -14.95
N ILE A 49 16.03 -5.54 -13.95
CA ILE A 49 14.60 -5.16 -13.94
C ILE A 49 14.32 -4.13 -15.04
N ASP A 50 15.18 -3.13 -15.21
CA ASP A 50 15.06 -2.13 -16.28
C ASP A 50 15.16 -2.78 -17.67
N LYS A 51 15.92 -3.88 -17.81
CA LYS A 51 16.00 -4.71 -19.03
C LYS A 51 14.80 -5.65 -19.23
N GLY A 52 13.82 -5.63 -18.34
CA GLY A 52 12.57 -6.39 -18.46
C GLY A 52 12.51 -7.71 -17.68
N ASN A 53 13.46 -7.98 -16.79
CA ASN A 53 13.38 -9.14 -15.89
C ASN A 53 12.57 -8.80 -14.63
N TYR A 54 11.26 -8.65 -14.80
CA TYR A 54 10.36 -8.21 -13.73
C TYR A 54 10.23 -9.21 -12.58
N GLY A 55 10.52 -10.50 -12.79
CA GLY A 55 10.48 -11.50 -11.72
C GLY A 55 11.41 -11.18 -10.54
N LEU A 56 12.46 -10.38 -10.78
CA LEU A 56 13.35 -9.88 -9.74
C LEU A 56 12.72 -8.84 -8.81
N CYS A 57 11.57 -8.24 -9.18
CA CYS A 57 10.82 -7.33 -8.30
C CYS A 57 10.45 -8.01 -6.98
N ARG A 58 10.27 -9.34 -6.98
CA ARG A 58 9.95 -10.14 -5.79
C ARG A 58 11.08 -10.20 -4.76
N VAL A 59 12.30 -9.93 -5.19
CA VAL A 59 13.50 -9.93 -4.35
C VAL A 59 13.65 -8.58 -3.63
N LEU A 60 13.12 -7.50 -4.22
CA LEU A 60 13.34 -6.13 -3.74
C LEU A 60 12.83 -5.87 -2.31
N PRO A 61 11.64 -6.35 -1.87
CA PRO A 61 11.20 -6.16 -0.49
C PRO A 61 12.19 -6.71 0.53
N GLN A 62 12.78 -7.88 0.26
CA GLN A 62 13.74 -8.54 1.15
C GLN A 62 15.08 -7.78 1.18
N ILE A 63 15.55 -7.31 0.02
CA ILE A 63 16.77 -6.48 -0.06
C ILE A 63 16.56 -5.14 0.65
N TYR A 64 15.37 -4.56 0.59
CA TYR A 64 15.04 -3.31 1.27
C TYR A 64 15.16 -3.40 2.80
N GLU A 65 15.03 -4.59 3.37
CA GLU A 65 15.25 -4.78 4.81
C GLU A 65 16.72 -4.59 5.20
N VAL A 66 17.64 -4.96 4.32
CA VAL A 66 19.09 -4.93 4.55
C VAL A 66 19.76 -3.65 4.03
N SER A 67 19.35 -3.17 2.85
CA SER A 67 19.95 -2.01 2.17
C SER A 67 18.87 -1.10 1.55
N PRO A 68 18.19 -0.29 2.37
CA PRO A 68 17.07 0.53 1.91
C PRO A 68 17.49 1.69 0.98
N ASP A 69 18.64 2.32 1.21
CA ASP A 69 19.00 3.59 0.54
C ASP A 69 19.07 3.50 -0.99
N VAL A 70 19.64 2.43 -1.53
CA VAL A 70 19.79 2.22 -2.99
C VAL A 70 18.43 2.09 -3.67
N ILE A 71 17.49 1.41 -3.01
CA ILE A 71 16.16 1.17 -3.55
C ILE A 71 15.30 2.42 -3.41
N THR A 72 15.43 3.16 -2.29
CA THR A 72 14.69 4.41 -2.05
C THR A 72 14.87 5.41 -3.20
N GLU A 73 16.09 5.55 -3.74
CA GLU A 73 16.36 6.47 -4.85
C GLU A 73 15.62 6.10 -6.15
N LYS A 74 15.35 4.80 -6.37
CA LYS A 74 14.70 4.31 -7.59
C LYS A 74 13.18 4.14 -7.46
N ILE A 75 12.59 4.44 -6.30
CA ILE A 75 11.15 4.28 -6.05
C ILE A 75 10.27 4.93 -7.12
N PRO A 76 10.49 6.20 -7.54
CA PRO A 76 9.62 6.81 -8.55
C PRO A 76 9.61 6.04 -9.89
N LYS A 77 10.76 5.45 -10.28
CA LYS A 77 10.85 4.62 -11.49
C LYS A 77 10.13 3.28 -11.30
N LEU A 78 10.31 2.65 -10.14
CA LEU A 78 9.66 1.38 -9.82
C LEU A 78 8.13 1.52 -9.76
N VAL A 79 7.61 2.65 -9.30
CA VAL A 79 6.17 2.93 -9.27
C VAL A 79 5.61 2.93 -10.68
N VAL A 80 6.24 3.63 -11.64
CA VAL A 80 5.81 3.62 -13.05
C VAL A 80 5.92 2.23 -13.69
N LEU A 81 6.90 1.44 -13.23
CA LEU A 81 7.14 0.08 -13.73
C LEU A 81 6.04 -0.91 -13.32
N VAL A 82 5.28 -0.65 -12.25
CA VAL A 82 4.12 -1.49 -11.82
C VAL A 82 3.13 -1.71 -12.96
N ALA A 83 2.87 -0.70 -13.78
CA ALA A 83 1.95 -0.80 -14.92
C ALA A 83 2.40 -1.81 -15.99
N LYS A 84 3.69 -2.13 -16.05
CA LYS A 84 4.29 -3.08 -17.02
C LYS A 84 4.44 -4.50 -16.47
N CYS A 85 4.21 -4.70 -15.18
CA CYS A 85 4.40 -5.96 -14.48
C CYS A 85 3.16 -6.86 -14.52
N GLU A 86 3.37 -8.18 -14.39
CA GLU A 86 2.28 -9.14 -14.16
C GLU A 86 1.81 -9.07 -12.69
N SER A 87 0.69 -9.73 -12.38
CA SER A 87 0.01 -9.62 -11.08
C SER A 87 0.90 -9.95 -9.88
N GLN A 88 1.78 -10.94 -9.97
CA GLN A 88 2.65 -11.34 -8.85
C GLN A 88 3.73 -10.28 -8.55
N GLU A 89 4.33 -9.74 -9.61
CA GLU A 89 5.34 -8.69 -9.54
C GLU A 89 4.73 -7.37 -9.06
N LYS A 90 3.52 -7.04 -9.51
CA LYS A 90 2.74 -5.89 -9.00
C LYS A 90 2.57 -5.98 -7.48
N LEU A 91 2.12 -7.12 -6.96
CA LEU A 91 1.94 -7.33 -5.52
C LEU A 91 3.26 -7.21 -4.75
N ALA A 92 4.36 -7.74 -5.29
CA ALA A 92 5.68 -7.61 -4.67
C ALA A 92 6.17 -6.15 -4.62
N LEU A 93 5.94 -5.38 -5.69
CA LEU A 93 6.27 -3.94 -5.70
C LEU A 93 5.40 -3.16 -4.71
N LEU A 94 4.10 -3.47 -4.60
CA LEU A 94 3.24 -2.86 -3.60
C LEU A 94 3.70 -3.19 -2.17
N GLN A 95 4.13 -4.43 -1.91
CA GLN A 95 4.73 -4.79 -0.63
C GLN A 95 6.01 -3.99 -0.34
N LEU A 96 6.88 -3.81 -1.35
CA LEU A 96 8.06 -2.95 -1.22
C LEU A 96 7.65 -1.52 -0.86
N PHE A 97 6.67 -0.94 -1.54
CA PHE A 97 6.20 0.42 -1.24
C PHE A 97 5.57 0.52 0.14
N ALA A 98 4.89 -0.52 0.64
CA ALA A 98 4.42 -0.56 2.02
C ALA A 98 5.58 -0.54 3.02
N CYS A 99 6.67 -1.27 2.76
CA CYS A 99 7.89 -1.21 3.56
C CYS A 99 8.54 0.19 3.50
N VAL A 100 8.53 0.84 2.33
CA VAL A 100 9.06 2.21 2.15
C VAL A 100 8.21 3.22 2.91
N ALA A 101 6.88 3.12 2.84
CA ALA A 101 5.97 3.98 3.59
C ALA A 101 6.19 3.87 5.10
N ASN A 102 6.54 2.67 5.59
CA ASN A 102 6.89 2.44 6.99
C ASN A 102 8.25 3.05 7.39
N LYS A 103 9.30 2.88 6.58
CA LYS A 103 10.67 3.30 6.96
C LYS A 103 11.02 4.72 6.54
N LYS A 104 10.62 5.14 5.33
CA LYS A 104 11.00 6.43 4.71
C LYS A 104 9.87 6.97 3.82
N PRO A 105 8.76 7.45 4.42
CA PRO A 105 7.58 7.90 3.68
C PRO A 105 7.84 9.09 2.74
N THR A 106 8.89 9.89 2.99
CA THR A 106 9.27 11.02 2.14
C THR A 106 9.67 10.62 0.71
N ALA A 107 10.07 9.37 0.51
CA ALA A 107 10.42 8.86 -0.82
C ALA A 107 9.20 8.60 -1.71
N LEU A 108 8.01 8.44 -1.11
CA LEU A 108 6.77 8.16 -1.82
C LEU A 108 5.95 9.42 -2.14
N GLU A 109 6.32 10.60 -1.63
CA GLU A 109 5.52 11.83 -1.79
C GLU A 109 5.25 12.17 -3.27
N SER A 110 6.28 12.10 -4.11
CA SER A 110 6.16 12.37 -5.54
C SER A 110 5.42 11.26 -6.30
N SER A 111 5.26 10.09 -5.68
CA SER A 111 4.65 8.90 -6.27
C SER A 111 3.19 8.71 -5.87
N VAL A 112 2.69 9.44 -4.86
CA VAL A 112 1.28 9.38 -4.40
C VAL A 112 0.27 9.55 -5.54
N PRO A 113 0.40 10.53 -6.47
CA PRO A 113 -0.57 10.67 -7.55
C PRO A 113 -0.68 9.41 -8.42
N ILE A 114 0.46 8.76 -8.71
CA ILE A 114 0.52 7.56 -9.55
C ILE A 114 -0.03 6.36 -8.78
N LEU A 115 0.25 6.24 -7.48
CA LEU A 115 -0.34 5.22 -6.62
C LEU A 115 -1.87 5.33 -6.62
N CYS A 116 -2.44 6.53 -6.59
CA CYS A 116 -3.88 6.72 -6.68
C CYS A 116 -4.47 6.20 -8.01
N GLU A 117 -3.73 6.21 -9.12
CA GLU A 117 -4.19 5.60 -10.37
C GLU A 117 -4.26 4.06 -10.29
N TYR A 118 -3.54 3.44 -9.36
CA TYR A 118 -3.62 1.99 -9.12
C TYR A 118 -4.79 1.59 -8.22
N LEU A 119 -5.55 2.55 -7.68
CA LEU A 119 -6.77 2.26 -6.93
C LEU A 119 -7.89 1.69 -7.81
N THR A 120 -7.86 1.96 -9.12
CA THR A 120 -8.83 1.42 -10.09
C THR A 120 -8.42 0.04 -10.62
N ASP A 121 -7.20 -0.43 -10.34
CA ASP A 121 -6.75 -1.77 -10.72
C ASP A 121 -7.12 -2.75 -9.58
N PRO A 122 -7.97 -3.76 -9.80
CA PRO A 122 -8.48 -4.63 -8.73
C PRO A 122 -7.39 -5.48 -8.06
N VAL A 123 -6.28 -5.75 -8.76
CA VAL A 123 -5.14 -6.47 -8.19
C VAL A 123 -4.34 -5.56 -7.27
N CYS A 124 -4.24 -4.27 -7.62
CA CYS A 124 -3.40 -3.31 -6.91
C CYS A 124 -4.15 -2.51 -5.83
N ALA A 125 -5.48 -2.39 -5.93
CA ALA A 125 -6.30 -1.52 -5.10
C ALA A 125 -6.08 -1.76 -3.60
N SER A 126 -6.17 -3.02 -3.16
CA SER A 126 -5.98 -3.39 -1.75
C SER A 126 -4.58 -3.03 -1.22
N GLY A 127 -3.52 -3.40 -1.96
CA GLY A 127 -2.15 -3.07 -1.58
C GLY A 127 -1.89 -1.56 -1.56
N THR A 128 -2.45 -0.84 -2.54
CA THR A 128 -2.37 0.62 -2.64
C THR A 128 -3.06 1.30 -1.47
N MET A 129 -4.26 0.86 -1.09
CA MET A 129 -4.99 1.36 0.09
C MET A 129 -4.17 1.21 1.37
N GLN A 130 -3.50 0.07 1.57
CA GLN A 130 -2.63 -0.14 2.74
C GLN A 130 -1.43 0.83 2.76
N ILE A 131 -0.83 1.12 1.60
CA ILE A 131 0.25 2.10 1.48
C ILE A 131 -0.26 3.51 1.83
N LEU A 132 -1.42 3.90 1.27
CA LEU A 132 -2.03 5.21 1.53
C LEU A 132 -2.43 5.37 3.00
N LEU A 133 -2.88 4.30 3.66
CA LEU A 133 -3.14 4.31 5.11
C LEU A 133 -1.87 4.61 5.90
N LYS A 134 -0.76 3.96 5.57
CA LYS A 134 0.51 4.22 6.24
C LYS A 134 1.03 5.64 6.02
N LEU A 135 0.82 6.16 4.81
CA LEU A 135 1.13 7.56 4.50
C LEU A 135 0.17 8.53 5.21
N ALA A 136 -1.09 8.18 5.42
CA ALA A 136 -2.03 9.01 6.19
C ALA A 136 -1.62 9.13 7.66
N GLU A 137 -1.11 8.06 8.27
CA GLU A 137 -0.60 8.08 9.65
C GLU A 137 0.62 9.00 9.83
N THR A 138 1.47 9.09 8.82
CA THR A 138 2.76 9.81 8.91
C THR A 138 2.71 11.21 8.29
N ARG A 139 1.97 11.39 7.18
CA ARG A 139 1.89 12.61 6.37
C ARG A 139 0.48 12.83 5.82
N PRO A 140 -0.50 13.12 6.70
CA PRO A 140 -1.92 13.22 6.33
C PRO A 140 -2.20 14.28 5.24
N ASN A 141 -1.42 15.37 5.21
CA ASN A 141 -1.58 16.49 4.26
C ASN A 141 -1.44 16.07 2.78
N LEU A 142 -0.66 15.00 2.50
CA LEU A 142 -0.50 14.50 1.13
C LEU A 142 -1.74 13.76 0.65
N ILE A 143 -2.43 13.09 1.57
CA ILE A 143 -3.58 12.22 1.29
C ILE A 143 -4.86 13.02 1.13
N VAL A 144 -5.01 14.15 1.85
CA VAL A 144 -6.21 15.00 1.80
C VAL A 144 -6.59 15.48 0.40
N LYS A 145 -5.60 15.62 -0.49
CA LYS A 145 -5.81 16.02 -1.89
C LYS A 145 -6.47 14.93 -2.74
N TYR A 146 -6.49 13.69 -2.27
CA TYR A 146 -6.95 12.51 -3.00
C TYR A 146 -8.14 11.82 -2.32
N PHE A 147 -8.83 12.50 -1.40
CA PHE A 147 -9.99 11.95 -0.69
C PHE A 147 -11.08 11.47 -1.64
N ASP A 148 -11.41 12.25 -2.67
CA ASP A 148 -12.43 11.89 -3.65
C ASP A 148 -12.02 10.63 -4.43
N LYS A 149 -10.76 10.53 -4.89
CA LYS A 149 -10.25 9.33 -5.56
C LYS A 149 -10.32 8.08 -4.68
N ILE A 150 -10.02 8.22 -3.37
CA ILE A 150 -10.13 7.12 -2.41
C ILE A 150 -11.59 6.73 -2.22
N LYS A 151 -12.51 7.70 -2.09
CA LYS A 151 -13.95 7.47 -2.01
C LYS A 151 -14.46 6.72 -3.25
N ASP A 152 -14.12 7.20 -4.43
CA ASP A 152 -14.58 6.62 -5.71
C ASP A 152 -14.11 5.16 -5.87
N SER A 153 -12.89 4.83 -5.46
CA SER A 153 -12.40 3.44 -5.55
C SER A 153 -13.16 2.44 -4.65
N THR A 154 -13.91 2.92 -3.65
CA THR A 154 -14.69 2.03 -2.76
C THR A 154 -16.02 1.57 -3.34
N THR A 155 -16.53 2.22 -4.39
CA THR A 155 -17.80 1.82 -5.02
C THR A 155 -17.69 0.48 -5.74
N GLU A 156 -16.48 0.08 -6.11
CA GLU A 156 -16.24 -1.14 -6.88
C GLU A 156 -16.00 -2.37 -5.99
N THR A 157 -15.51 -2.21 -4.76
CA THR A 157 -15.10 -3.33 -3.90
C THR A 157 -15.40 -3.10 -2.41
N LEU A 158 -16.38 -3.82 -1.87
CA LEU A 158 -16.80 -3.73 -0.45
C LEU A 158 -15.66 -3.92 0.57
N THR A 159 -14.66 -4.76 0.26
CA THR A 159 -13.53 -5.03 1.17
C THR A 159 -12.60 -3.83 1.35
N THR A 160 -12.68 -2.82 0.48
CA THR A 160 -11.84 -1.62 0.55
C THR A 160 -12.46 -0.50 1.38
N ILE A 161 -13.78 -0.53 1.65
CA ILE A 161 -14.53 0.51 2.37
C ILE A 161 -13.95 0.75 3.77
N ALA A 162 -13.67 -0.33 4.51
CA ALA A 162 -13.13 -0.22 5.87
C ALA A 162 -11.75 0.46 5.89
N VAL A 163 -10.89 0.13 4.92
CA VAL A 163 -9.54 0.71 4.82
C VAL A 163 -9.63 2.16 4.35
N ALA A 164 -10.47 2.47 3.36
CA ALA A 164 -10.73 3.83 2.91
C ALA A 164 -11.22 4.73 4.05
N ALA A 165 -12.17 4.25 4.86
CA ALA A 165 -12.63 4.97 6.03
C ALA A 165 -11.51 5.23 7.05
N GLN A 166 -10.62 4.25 7.29
CA GLN A 166 -9.45 4.45 8.14
C GLN A 166 -8.50 5.51 7.57
N ILE A 167 -8.26 5.51 6.25
CA ILE A 167 -7.41 6.50 5.57
C ILE A 167 -8.02 7.90 5.75
N LEU A 168 -9.30 8.06 5.39
CA LEU A 168 -10.01 9.33 5.47
C LEU A 168 -10.09 9.84 6.92
N ALA A 169 -10.38 8.96 7.89
CA ALA A 169 -10.44 9.34 9.30
C ALA A 169 -9.08 9.74 9.85
N THR A 170 -8.02 9.00 9.50
CA THR A 170 -6.65 9.29 9.94
C THR A 170 -6.15 10.60 9.35
N ALA A 171 -6.30 10.78 8.03
CA ALA A 171 -5.90 12.01 7.35
C ALA A 171 -6.81 13.19 7.66
N GLY A 172 -8.09 12.96 7.93
CA GLY A 172 -9.10 13.98 8.19
C GLY A 172 -8.90 14.71 9.51
N LYS A 173 -8.19 14.11 10.47
CA LYS A 173 -7.87 14.73 11.78
C LYS A 173 -7.08 16.04 11.71
N ILE A 174 -6.57 16.43 10.53
CA ILE A 174 -5.84 17.69 10.37
C ILE A 174 -6.73 18.93 10.45
N SER A 175 -8.04 18.79 10.20
CA SER A 175 -8.98 19.93 10.23
C SER A 175 -10.40 19.47 10.47
N LYS A 176 -11.22 20.34 11.06
CA LYS A 176 -12.63 20.06 11.33
C LYS A 176 -13.41 19.70 10.06
N ASP A 177 -13.20 20.45 8.97
CA ASP A 177 -13.93 20.24 7.71
C ASP A 177 -13.59 18.88 7.08
N LYS A 178 -12.32 18.46 7.12
CA LYS A 178 -11.89 17.15 6.61
C LYS A 178 -12.29 16.00 7.51
N ALA A 179 -12.32 16.22 8.83
CA ALA A 179 -12.86 15.26 9.79
C ALA A 179 -14.37 15.07 9.59
N GLN A 180 -15.11 16.14 9.28
CA GLN A 180 -16.52 16.07 8.93
C GLN A 180 -16.73 15.26 7.64
N TYR A 181 -15.97 15.56 6.57
CA TYR A 181 -16.02 14.79 5.33
C TYR A 181 -15.79 13.28 5.56
N ALA A 182 -14.78 12.93 6.36
CA ALA A 182 -14.50 11.55 6.71
C ALA A 182 -15.63 10.89 7.52
N LEU A 183 -16.27 11.64 8.43
CA LEU A 183 -17.41 11.18 9.21
C LEU A 183 -18.64 10.95 8.33
N ASP A 184 -18.95 11.86 7.41
CA ASP A 184 -20.06 11.71 6.46
C ASP A 184 -19.88 10.43 5.61
N PHE A 185 -18.66 10.18 5.10
CA PHE A 185 -18.35 8.94 4.38
C PHE A 185 -18.58 7.69 5.25
N VAL A 186 -18.12 7.71 6.51
CA VAL A 186 -18.29 6.58 7.43
C VAL A 186 -19.78 6.30 7.69
N LEU A 187 -20.58 7.33 7.95
CA LEU A 187 -22.01 7.19 8.24
C LEU A 187 -22.81 6.71 7.02
N GLU A 188 -22.42 7.13 5.80
CA GLU A 188 -23.02 6.70 4.53
C GLU A 188 -22.84 5.18 4.31
N HIS A 189 -21.67 4.64 4.66
CA HIS A 189 -21.32 3.23 4.41
C HIS A 189 -21.64 2.29 5.58
N LEU A 190 -21.86 2.81 6.78
CA LEU A 190 -22.16 2.05 7.99
C LEU A 190 -23.35 1.07 7.86
N PRO A 191 -24.51 1.45 7.29
CA PRO A 191 -25.65 0.54 7.19
C PRO A 191 -25.45 -0.60 6.17
N HIS A 192 -24.55 -0.42 5.20
CA HIS A 192 -24.31 -1.39 4.12
C HIS A 192 -23.08 -2.28 4.36
N ALA A 193 -22.27 -1.97 5.36
CA ALA A 193 -21.05 -2.69 5.68
C ALA A 193 -21.33 -4.03 6.40
N ASP A 194 -20.45 -5.01 6.22
CA ASP A 194 -20.45 -6.25 6.99
C ASP A 194 -20.09 -6.01 8.47
N ARG A 195 -20.34 -7.00 9.35
CA ARG A 195 -20.16 -6.86 10.81
C ARG A 195 -18.74 -6.46 11.24
N THR A 196 -17.73 -6.95 10.53
CA THR A 196 -16.32 -6.64 10.76
C THR A 196 -16.03 -5.19 10.34
N SER A 197 -16.40 -4.82 9.13
CA SER A 197 -16.26 -3.45 8.62
C SER A 197 -17.04 -2.42 9.44
N GLN A 198 -18.27 -2.72 9.87
CA GLN A 198 -19.05 -1.87 10.77
C GLN A 198 -18.33 -1.57 12.09
N THR A 199 -17.65 -2.55 12.66
CA THR A 199 -16.91 -2.37 13.91
C THR A 199 -15.73 -1.41 13.71
N ILE A 200 -15.04 -1.53 12.58
CA ILE A 200 -13.96 -0.61 12.18
C ILE A 200 -14.51 0.80 11.94
N LEU A 201 -15.59 0.94 11.16
CA LEU A 201 -16.24 2.21 10.85
C LEU A 201 -16.66 2.96 12.12
N LEU A 202 -17.28 2.27 13.08
CA LEU A 202 -17.68 2.86 14.36
C LEU A 202 -16.50 3.31 15.21
N HIS A 203 -15.42 2.53 15.20
CA HIS A 203 -14.18 2.90 15.90
C HIS A 203 -13.59 4.18 15.32
N GLU A 204 -13.57 4.33 14.00
CA GLU A 204 -13.09 5.54 13.34
C GLU A 204 -14.01 6.74 13.56
N ALA A 205 -15.34 6.56 13.50
CA ALA A 205 -16.30 7.61 13.86
C ALA A 205 -16.10 8.09 15.31
N THR A 206 -15.87 7.16 16.24
CA THR A 206 -15.60 7.48 17.65
C THR A 206 -14.30 8.29 17.77
N LYS A 207 -13.21 7.85 17.13
CA LYS A 207 -11.94 8.58 17.11
C LYS A 207 -12.08 10.01 16.56
N LEU A 208 -12.85 10.19 15.48
CA LEU A 208 -13.12 11.50 14.89
C LEU A 208 -13.91 12.39 15.85
N CYS A 209 -14.96 11.87 16.48
CA CYS A 209 -15.75 12.60 17.47
C CYS A 209 -14.94 12.93 18.73
N SER A 210 -14.03 12.05 19.17
CA SER A 210 -13.12 12.34 20.29
C SER A 210 -12.11 13.43 19.93
N SER A 211 -11.65 13.49 18.67
CA SER A 211 -10.72 14.52 18.19
C SER A 211 -11.42 15.88 18.00
N TYR A 212 -12.69 15.84 17.57
CA TYR A 212 -13.53 17.02 17.37
C TYR A 212 -14.93 16.79 17.97
N PRO A 213 -15.12 17.10 19.27
CA PRO A 213 -16.39 16.88 19.96
C PRO A 213 -17.58 17.59 19.31
N ALA A 214 -17.34 18.70 18.60
CA ALA A 214 -18.35 19.42 17.84
C ALA A 214 -18.96 18.64 16.66
N LEU A 215 -18.33 17.53 16.23
CA LEU A 215 -18.87 16.64 15.20
C LEU A 215 -19.86 15.61 15.77
N PHE A 216 -19.91 15.48 17.10
CA PHE A 216 -20.85 14.61 17.79
C PHE A 216 -22.27 15.16 17.64
N THR A 217 -22.99 14.62 16.67
CA THR A 217 -24.34 15.05 16.30
C THR A 217 -25.34 13.91 16.50
N ASP A 218 -26.63 14.26 16.52
CA ASP A 218 -27.74 13.28 16.66
C ASP A 218 -27.66 12.14 15.63
N ARG A 219 -27.10 12.40 14.44
CA ARG A 219 -26.85 11.38 13.40
C ARG A 219 -25.90 10.28 13.86
N VAL A 220 -24.81 10.64 14.56
CA VAL A 220 -23.86 9.67 15.12
C VAL A 220 -24.55 8.84 16.21
N LEU A 221 -25.37 9.48 17.05
CA LEU A 221 -26.16 8.82 18.09
C LEU A 221 -27.19 7.83 17.50
N GLN A 222 -27.85 8.18 16.40
CA GLN A 222 -28.80 7.30 15.70
C GLN A 222 -28.11 6.06 15.12
N CYS A 223 -26.95 6.20 14.47
CA CYS A 223 -26.18 5.07 13.95
C CYS A 223 -25.67 4.14 15.06
N VAL A 224 -25.22 4.69 16.20
CA VAL A 224 -24.80 3.87 17.36
C VAL A 224 -26.00 3.16 17.99
N ARG A 225 -27.18 3.80 18.04
CA ARG A 225 -28.42 3.21 18.56
C ARG A 225 -28.95 2.05 17.71
N GLN A 226 -28.86 2.12 16.37
CA GLN A 226 -29.25 1.00 15.49
C GLN A 226 -28.47 -0.30 15.80
N LYS A 227 -27.19 -0.20 16.20
CA LYS A 227 -26.40 -1.38 16.61
C LYS A 227 -26.88 -2.03 17.91
N ASN A 228 -27.42 -1.24 18.84
CA ASN A 228 -27.97 -1.75 20.10
C ASN A 228 -29.34 -2.41 19.93
N LEU A 229 -30.09 -2.05 18.89
CA LEU A 229 -31.37 -2.68 18.54
C LEU A 229 -31.20 -4.02 17.80
N LEU A 230 -30.11 -4.20 17.06
CA LEU A 230 -29.77 -5.48 16.37
C LEU A 230 -29.08 -6.51 17.28
N ARG A 231 -29.04 -6.26 18.61
CA ARG A 231 -28.49 -7.18 19.63
C ARG A 231 -29.56 -8.00 20.36
N PHE A 232 -30.82 -7.93 19.93
CA PHE A 232 -31.92 -8.77 20.42
C PHE A 232 -32.42 -9.69 19.32
#